data_AF-A0A3D9CL77-F1
#
_entry.id   AF-A0A3D9CL77-F1
#
_cell.length_a   1.000
_cell.length_b   1.000
_cell.length_c   1.000
_cell.angle_alpha   90.00
_cell.angle_beta   90.00
_cell.angle_gamma   90.00
#
_symmetry.space_group_name_H-M   'P 1'
#
loop_
_entity.id
_entity.type
_entity.pdbx_description
1 polymer ?
#
loop_
_entity_poly.entity_id
_entity_poly.type
_entity_poly.pdbx_seq_one_letter_code
_entity_poly.pdbx_strand_id
1 'polypeptide(L)'
;MKSKNEIRRPYGGKNKIVVSLLIPLVYLVLRSSGGGSTPAWQQENVSFPMMDIEINATMKEHDRQKEMRQKQIANATVETANRNQWNNFKEKITKVQDRLRIVSFAIQAIPTGIAMSREITKITNNQTAIINEINDAPYSIIAVLPSQVQFVDDLQMVTRLVTGIILSYGAINQMEKSERKVLLDYALGEVKAISRNSTHMLLKIRDIKAKVKRNKRAFQYYVNRDKQVVESIMDNIKSF
;
A
#
# COMPACT_ATOMS: atom_id res chain seq x y z
N MET A 1 -11.72 -15.07 -121.16
CA MET A 1 -12.37 -14.27 -122.25
C MET A 1 -12.26 -12.77 -121.91
N LYS A 2 -12.70 -11.87 -122.80
CA LYS A 2 -12.80 -10.40 -122.58
C LYS A 2 -13.55 -10.04 -121.27
N SER A 3 -13.47 -8.83 -120.70
CA SER A 3 -12.52 -7.70 -120.78
C SER A 3 -12.91 -6.64 -119.72
N LYS A 4 -11.99 -5.73 -119.38
CA LYS A 4 -12.11 -4.52 -118.54
C LYS A 4 -13.50 -3.83 -118.50
N ASN A 5 -13.88 -3.31 -117.32
CA ASN A 5 -14.16 -1.88 -117.01
C ASN A 5 -14.76 -1.75 -115.58
N GLU A 6 -14.73 -0.61 -114.86
CA GLU A 6 -13.75 0.49 -114.72
C GLU A 6 -14.20 1.39 -113.53
N ILE A 7 -13.24 2.04 -112.82
CA ILE A 7 -13.30 3.44 -112.30
C ILE A 7 -14.55 3.90 -111.48
N ARG A 8 -14.45 4.35 -110.21
CA ARG A 8 -13.72 5.57 -109.73
C ARG A 8 -13.04 5.44 -108.36
N ARG A 9 -12.01 6.28 -108.14
CA ARG A 9 -11.36 6.66 -106.86
C ARG A 9 -11.83 8.08 -106.47
N PRO A 10 -11.29 8.79 -105.44
CA PRO A 10 -10.48 8.41 -104.26
C PRO A 10 -11.29 8.75 -102.96
N TYR A 11 -10.82 9.10 -101.75
CA TYR A 11 -9.54 9.25 -101.00
C TYR A 11 -9.86 8.89 -99.51
N GLY A 12 -8.98 8.89 -98.50
CA GLY A 12 -7.54 9.13 -98.35
C GLY A 12 -7.15 9.10 -96.85
N GLY A 13 -5.85 9.00 -96.51
CA GLY A 13 -5.33 8.93 -95.13
C GLY A 13 -5.07 7.49 -94.64
N LYS A 14 -3.82 7.01 -94.53
CA LYS A 14 -2.77 7.39 -93.55
C LYS A 14 -3.23 7.35 -92.08
N ASN A 15 -3.44 6.15 -91.50
CA ASN A 15 -3.41 5.95 -90.02
C ASN A 15 -3.44 4.47 -89.51
N LYS A 16 -2.84 3.50 -90.22
CA LYS A 16 -2.91 2.06 -89.83
C LYS A 16 -1.58 1.38 -89.43
N ILE A 17 -0.43 2.06 -89.53
CA ILE A 17 0.89 1.46 -89.20
C ILE A 17 1.34 1.81 -87.77
N VAL A 18 1.14 3.06 -87.32
CA VAL A 18 1.58 3.54 -86.00
C VAL A 18 0.97 2.74 -84.83
N VAL A 19 -0.31 2.39 -84.94
CA VAL A 19 -1.04 1.63 -83.89
C VAL A 19 -0.45 0.24 -83.66
N SER A 20 0.14 -0.38 -84.69
CA SER A 20 0.69 -1.75 -84.58
C SER A 20 1.95 -1.83 -83.73
N LEU A 21 2.74 -0.75 -83.66
CA LEU A 21 4.04 -0.72 -82.94
C LEU A 21 3.91 -0.39 -81.45
N LEU A 22 2.76 0.13 -81.01
CA LEU A 22 2.53 0.45 -79.59
C LEU A 22 2.23 -0.79 -78.73
N ILE A 23 1.59 -1.81 -79.30
CA ILE A 23 1.14 -3.00 -78.57
C ILE A 23 2.33 -3.81 -77.99
N PRO A 24 3.42 -4.10 -78.75
CA PRO A 24 4.60 -4.77 -78.18
C PRO A 24 5.32 -3.92 -77.13
N LEU A 25 5.36 -2.59 -77.32
CA LEU A 25 6.06 -1.67 -76.41
C LEU A 25 5.39 -1.63 -75.03
N VAL A 26 4.05 -1.53 -75.00
CA VAL A 26 3.27 -1.59 -73.75
C VAL A 26 3.41 -2.95 -73.07
N TYR A 27 3.44 -4.05 -73.84
CA TYR A 27 3.65 -5.39 -73.28
C TYR A 27 5.06 -5.59 -72.68
N LEU A 28 6.08 -4.94 -73.26
CA LEU A 28 7.43 -4.93 -72.71
C LEU A 28 7.51 -4.14 -71.40
N VAL A 29 6.92 -2.93 -71.36
CA VAL A 29 6.89 -2.08 -70.15
C VAL A 29 6.11 -2.73 -69.01
N LEU A 30 5.04 -3.48 -69.31
CA LEU A 30 4.29 -4.25 -68.31
C LEU A 30 5.04 -5.49 -67.77
N ARG A 31 6.15 -5.91 -68.39
CA ARG A 31 7.05 -6.96 -67.88
C ARG A 31 8.40 -6.44 -67.37
N SER A 32 8.74 -5.17 -67.58
CA SER A 32 10.02 -4.60 -67.13
C SER A 32 10.04 -4.20 -65.65
N SER A 33 8.95 -4.41 -64.90
CA SER A 33 8.91 -4.35 -63.44
C SER A 33 9.61 -5.56 -62.81
N GLY A 34 10.89 -5.77 -63.14
CA GLY A 34 11.78 -6.78 -62.57
C GLY A 34 12.18 -6.53 -61.11
N GLY A 35 11.28 -5.94 -60.32
CA GLY A 35 11.40 -5.89 -58.87
C GLY A 35 11.06 -7.25 -58.31
N GLY A 36 12.06 -8.13 -58.19
CA GLY A 36 11.92 -9.40 -57.49
C GLY A 36 11.40 -9.13 -56.08
N SER A 37 10.30 -9.80 -55.70
CA SER A 37 9.70 -9.63 -54.38
C SER A 37 10.68 -10.12 -53.32
N THR A 38 11.38 -9.19 -52.67
CA THR A 38 12.15 -9.47 -51.47
C THR A 38 11.20 -10.09 -50.44
N PRO A 39 11.38 -11.37 -50.05
CA PRO A 39 10.50 -12.01 -49.09
C PRO A 39 10.55 -11.24 -47.77
N ALA A 40 9.46 -11.25 -46.99
CA ALA A 40 9.25 -10.32 -45.87
C ALA A 40 10.41 -10.27 -44.85
N TRP A 41 11.09 -11.39 -44.63
CA TRP A 41 12.30 -11.48 -43.77
C TRP A 41 13.48 -10.60 -44.21
N GLN A 42 13.44 -10.05 -45.42
CA GLN A 42 14.48 -9.20 -45.99
C GLN A 42 14.15 -7.69 -45.92
N GLN A 43 12.93 -7.33 -45.48
CA GLN A 43 12.57 -5.95 -45.09
C GLN A 43 12.66 -5.73 -43.57
N GLU A 44 12.67 -6.81 -42.78
CA GLU A 44 12.87 -6.74 -41.34
C GLU A 44 14.37 -6.55 -41.06
N ASN A 45 14.77 -5.29 -40.82
CA ASN A 45 16.18 -4.87 -40.77
C ASN A 45 16.88 -5.23 -39.44
N VAL A 46 16.71 -6.47 -38.98
CA VAL A 46 17.23 -6.99 -37.71
C VAL A 46 18.70 -7.33 -37.86
N SER A 47 19.59 -6.39 -37.49
CA SER A 47 21.01 -6.69 -37.46
C SER A 47 21.33 -7.66 -36.32
N PHE A 48 22.18 -8.67 -36.57
CA PHE A 48 22.57 -9.64 -35.54
C PHE A 48 23.09 -8.98 -34.23
N PRO A 49 23.85 -7.86 -34.26
CA PRO A 49 24.22 -7.14 -33.04
C PRO A 49 23.04 -6.50 -32.31
N MET A 50 22.02 -5.98 -33.01
CA MET A 50 20.81 -5.47 -32.36
C MET A 50 20.04 -6.60 -31.68
N MET A 51 19.91 -7.74 -32.35
CA MET A 51 19.22 -8.91 -31.80
C MET A 51 19.94 -9.45 -30.55
N ASP A 52 21.27 -9.48 -30.52
CA ASP A 52 22.04 -9.83 -29.32
C ASP A 52 21.85 -8.80 -28.18
N ILE A 53 21.80 -7.49 -28.49
CA ILE A 53 21.51 -6.44 -27.51
C ILE A 53 20.09 -6.61 -26.93
N GLU A 54 19.09 -6.88 -27.76
CA GLU A 54 17.70 -7.11 -27.32
C GLU A 54 17.54 -8.41 -26.51
N ILE A 55 18.23 -9.49 -26.90
CA ILE A 55 18.28 -10.73 -26.12
C ILE A 55 18.92 -10.49 -24.76
N ASN A 56 20.08 -9.82 -24.70
CA ASN A 56 20.75 -9.49 -23.44
C ASN A 56 19.92 -8.54 -22.55
N ALA A 57 19.23 -7.56 -23.15
CA ALA A 57 18.29 -6.70 -22.44
C ALA A 57 17.10 -7.50 -21.88
N THR A 58 16.55 -8.43 -22.67
CA THR A 58 15.44 -9.30 -22.29
C THR A 58 15.81 -10.27 -21.16
N MET A 59 17.00 -10.89 -21.21
CA MET A 59 17.51 -11.73 -20.11
C MET A 59 17.68 -10.91 -18.81
N LYS A 60 18.28 -9.72 -18.92
CA LYS A 60 18.48 -8.81 -17.78
C LYS A 60 17.17 -8.31 -17.18
N GLU A 61 16.13 -8.11 -18.01
CA GLU A 61 14.80 -7.75 -17.55
C GLU A 61 14.04 -8.93 -16.95
N HIS A 62 14.19 -10.15 -17.51
CA HIS A 62 13.67 -11.37 -16.89
C HIS A 62 14.21 -11.56 -15.46
N ASP A 63 15.51 -11.38 -15.25
CA ASP A 63 16.11 -11.50 -13.92
C ASP A 63 15.66 -10.37 -12.97
N ARG A 64 15.47 -9.15 -13.46
CA ARG A 64 14.82 -8.07 -12.69
C ARG A 64 13.38 -8.42 -12.31
N GLN A 65 12.59 -8.99 -13.22
CA GLN A 65 11.25 -9.45 -12.90
C GLN A 65 11.25 -10.57 -11.86
N LYS A 66 12.21 -11.50 -11.93
CA LYS A 66 12.40 -12.56 -10.94
C LYS A 66 12.72 -11.98 -9.56
N GLU A 67 13.63 -11.01 -9.49
CA GLU A 67 13.95 -10.28 -8.25
C GLU A 67 12.77 -9.46 -7.73
N MET A 68 12.04 -8.76 -8.61
CA MET A 68 10.83 -7.99 -8.26
C MET A 68 9.73 -8.90 -7.72
N ARG A 69 9.47 -10.06 -8.33
CA ARG A 69 8.50 -11.05 -7.83
C ARG A 69 8.88 -11.55 -6.43
N GLN A 70 10.17 -11.84 -6.18
CA GLN A 70 10.64 -12.22 -4.85
C GLN A 70 10.43 -11.09 -3.81
N LYS A 71 10.76 -9.85 -4.16
CA LYS A 71 10.51 -8.66 -3.31
C LYS A 71 9.01 -8.43 -3.06
N GLN A 72 8.17 -8.60 -4.08
CA GLN A 72 6.71 -8.49 -3.97
C GLN A 72 6.12 -9.56 -3.04
N ILE A 73 6.53 -10.83 -3.18
CA ILE A 73 6.10 -11.92 -2.31
C ILE A 73 6.51 -11.64 -0.85
N ALA A 74 7.77 -11.25 -0.61
CA ALA A 74 8.24 -10.89 0.72
C ALA A 74 7.44 -9.72 1.33
N ASN A 75 7.22 -8.65 0.55
CA ASN A 75 6.42 -7.50 0.98
C ASN A 75 4.97 -7.88 1.29
N ALA A 76 4.32 -8.70 0.45
CA ALA A 76 2.95 -9.15 0.67
C ALA A 76 2.82 -10.05 1.92
N THR A 77 3.81 -10.90 2.19
CA THR A 77 3.88 -11.68 3.43
C THR A 77 4.01 -10.78 4.66
N VAL A 78 4.87 -9.75 4.60
CA VAL A 78 5.05 -8.76 5.68
C VAL A 78 3.78 -7.91 5.87
N GLU A 79 3.12 -7.47 4.80
CA GLU A 79 1.86 -6.73 4.88
C GLU A 79 0.76 -7.59 5.53
N THR A 80 0.65 -8.86 5.13
CA THR A 80 -0.31 -9.82 5.71
C THR A 80 -0.06 -10.01 7.21
N ALA A 81 1.21 -10.18 7.62
CA ALA A 81 1.58 -10.28 9.03
C ALA A 81 1.25 -9.00 9.81
N ASN A 82 1.51 -7.81 9.24
CA ASN A 82 1.20 -6.52 9.84
C ASN A 82 -0.33 -6.30 9.97
N ARG A 83 -1.11 -6.66 8.95
CA ARG A 83 -2.58 -6.62 8.98
C ARG A 83 -3.14 -7.54 10.07
N ASN A 84 -2.59 -8.75 10.22
CA ASN A 84 -3.01 -9.69 11.27
C ASN A 84 -2.68 -9.15 12.67
N GLN A 85 -1.48 -8.61 12.89
CA GLN A 85 -1.13 -7.95 14.15
C GLN A 85 -2.06 -6.76 14.46
N TRP A 86 -2.44 -5.96 13.46
CA TRP A 86 -3.35 -4.83 13.62
C TRP A 86 -4.77 -5.24 13.98
N ASN A 87 -5.30 -6.29 13.35
CA ASN A 87 -6.61 -6.84 13.66
C ASN A 87 -6.63 -7.42 15.09
N ASN A 88 -5.63 -8.22 15.45
CA ASN A 88 -5.48 -8.79 16.79
C ASN A 88 -5.31 -7.69 17.87
N PHE A 89 -4.66 -6.57 17.52
CA PHE A 89 -4.55 -5.42 18.40
C PHE A 89 -5.90 -4.72 18.60
N LYS A 90 -6.62 -4.40 17.51
CA LYS A 90 -7.98 -3.81 17.57
C LYS A 90 -8.92 -4.66 18.42
N GLU A 91 -8.95 -5.97 18.20
CA GLU A 91 -9.79 -6.91 18.95
C GLU A 91 -9.50 -6.85 20.47
N LYS A 92 -8.23 -6.74 20.86
CA LYS A 92 -7.84 -6.55 22.27
C LYS A 92 -8.29 -5.21 22.84
N ILE A 93 -8.25 -4.12 22.06
CA ILE A 93 -8.79 -2.82 22.51
C ILE A 93 -10.32 -2.87 22.65
N THR A 94 -11.04 -3.49 21.72
CA THR A 94 -12.50 -3.68 21.82
C THR A 94 -12.86 -4.49 23.06
N LYS A 95 -12.19 -5.63 23.29
CA LYS A 95 -12.35 -6.46 24.50
C LYS A 95 -12.06 -5.71 25.80
N VAL A 96 -11.14 -4.74 25.79
CA VAL A 96 -10.91 -3.81 26.90
C VAL A 96 -12.09 -2.86 27.09
N GLN A 97 -12.53 -2.19 26.02
CA GLN A 97 -13.63 -1.22 26.08
C GLN A 97 -14.96 -1.84 26.51
N ASP A 98 -15.26 -3.07 26.08
CA ASP A 98 -16.46 -3.79 26.50
C ASP A 98 -16.46 -4.13 28.00
N ARG A 99 -15.33 -4.62 28.53
CA ARG A 99 -15.18 -4.89 29.96
C ARG A 99 -15.33 -3.61 30.78
N LEU A 100 -14.66 -2.53 30.36
CA LEU A 100 -14.77 -1.21 30.99
C LEU A 100 -16.19 -0.66 30.94
N ARG A 101 -16.96 -0.91 29.87
CA ARG A 101 -18.36 -0.51 29.73
C ARG A 101 -19.26 -1.23 30.74
N ILE A 102 -19.15 -2.56 30.84
CA ILE A 102 -19.89 -3.37 31.82
C ILE A 102 -19.57 -2.91 33.24
N VAL A 103 -18.27 -2.76 33.54
CA VAL A 103 -17.79 -2.30 34.85
C VAL A 103 -18.29 -0.89 35.16
N SER A 104 -18.17 0.07 34.24
CA SER A 104 -18.59 1.48 34.43
C SER A 104 -20.09 1.62 34.73
N PHE A 105 -20.94 0.83 34.08
CA PHE A 105 -22.37 0.81 34.36
C PHE A 105 -22.63 0.28 35.78
N ALA A 106 -22.12 -0.90 36.08
CA ALA A 106 -22.42 -1.60 37.32
C ALA A 106 -21.79 -0.94 38.58
N ILE A 107 -20.71 -0.16 38.43
CA ILE A 107 -20.06 0.60 39.51
C ILE A 107 -20.93 1.73 40.08
N GLN A 108 -21.90 2.25 39.32
CA GLN A 108 -22.64 3.46 39.67
C GLN A 108 -23.54 3.29 40.90
N ALA A 109 -23.85 2.05 41.29
CA ALA A 109 -24.60 1.72 42.50
C ALA A 109 -23.79 1.84 43.81
N ILE A 110 -22.47 2.04 43.74
CA ILE A 110 -21.56 2.02 44.90
C ILE A 110 -21.09 3.44 45.26
N PRO A 111 -21.04 3.84 46.54
CA PRO A 111 -20.60 5.19 46.95
C PRO A 111 -19.21 5.63 46.46
N THR A 112 -18.24 4.72 46.34
CA THR A 112 -16.91 5.00 45.76
C THR A 112 -16.89 5.02 44.23
N GLY A 113 -18.00 4.67 43.59
CA GLY A 113 -18.14 4.49 42.15
C GLY A 113 -17.86 5.76 41.34
N ILE A 114 -18.12 6.96 41.88
CA ILE A 114 -17.78 8.23 41.22
C ILE A 114 -16.26 8.35 40.99
N ALA A 115 -15.44 7.90 41.95
CA ALA A 115 -13.98 7.93 41.82
C ALA A 115 -13.49 6.89 40.81
N MET A 116 -14.04 5.68 40.84
CA MET A 116 -13.68 4.61 39.91
C MET A 116 -14.12 4.93 38.47
N SER A 117 -15.33 5.45 38.28
CA SER A 117 -15.89 5.84 36.97
C SER A 117 -15.03 6.90 36.26
N ARG A 118 -14.47 7.87 37.00
CA ARG A 118 -13.51 8.85 36.47
C ARG A 118 -12.23 8.20 35.94
N GLU A 119 -11.68 7.22 36.66
CA GLU A 119 -10.50 6.48 36.19
C GLU A 119 -10.83 5.54 35.02
N ILE A 120 -11.99 4.87 35.02
CA ILE A 120 -12.49 4.08 33.89
C ILE A 120 -12.65 4.95 32.64
N THR A 121 -13.17 6.18 32.79
CA THR A 121 -13.31 7.15 31.70
C THR A 121 -11.94 7.56 31.15
N LYS A 122 -10.94 7.81 32.01
CA LYS A 122 -9.55 8.05 31.56
C LYS A 122 -8.98 6.85 30.80
N ILE A 123 -9.21 5.62 31.28
CA ILE A 123 -8.77 4.41 30.58
C ILE A 123 -9.40 4.37 29.18
N THR A 124 -10.73 4.45 29.07
CA THR A 124 -11.44 4.43 27.78
C THR A 124 -10.94 5.53 26.83
N ASN A 125 -10.75 6.76 27.33
CA ASN A 125 -10.22 7.87 26.53
C ASN A 125 -8.78 7.62 26.07
N ASN A 126 -7.92 7.06 26.93
CA ASN A 126 -6.57 6.66 26.57
C ASN A 126 -6.57 5.54 25.53
N GLN A 127 -7.44 4.53 25.63
CA GLN A 127 -7.56 3.44 24.65
C GLN A 127 -8.02 3.96 23.27
N THR A 128 -8.96 4.91 23.24
CA THR A 128 -9.38 5.61 22.01
C THR A 128 -8.23 6.45 21.42
N ALA A 129 -7.49 7.18 22.27
CA ALA A 129 -6.31 7.91 21.83
C ALA A 129 -5.22 6.97 21.29
N ILE A 130 -5.01 5.80 21.90
CA ILE A 130 -4.08 4.75 21.46
C ILE A 130 -4.44 4.26 20.04
N ILE A 131 -5.72 3.97 19.77
CA ILE A 131 -6.19 3.63 18.40
C ILE A 131 -5.84 4.76 17.42
N ASN A 132 -6.14 6.01 17.77
CA ASN A 132 -5.93 7.17 16.89
C ASN A 132 -4.45 7.47 16.63
N GLU A 133 -3.60 7.34 17.65
CA GLU A 133 -2.15 7.54 17.49
C GLU A 133 -1.53 6.48 16.56
N ILE A 134 -2.01 5.23 16.63
CA ILE A 134 -1.56 4.11 15.81
C ILE A 134 -2.17 4.15 14.39
N ASN A 135 -3.38 4.69 14.19
CA ASN A 135 -3.93 4.96 12.85
C ASN A 135 -2.98 5.86 12.02
N ASP A 136 -2.36 6.88 12.62
CA ASP A 136 -1.32 7.74 11.99
C ASP A 136 0.11 7.15 12.10
N ALA A 137 0.29 5.99 12.74
CA ALA A 137 1.60 5.35 12.92
C ALA A 137 1.53 3.81 13.07
N PRO A 138 1.11 3.04 12.05
CA PRO A 138 0.88 1.59 12.18
C PRO A 138 2.11 0.77 12.58
N TYR A 139 3.31 1.23 12.23
CA TYR A 139 4.59 0.65 12.67
C TYR A 139 4.76 0.62 14.21
N SER A 140 3.98 1.39 14.96
CA SER A 140 4.02 1.40 16.42
C SER A 140 3.39 0.16 17.06
N ILE A 141 2.55 -0.61 16.35
CA ILE A 141 1.80 -1.77 16.89
C ILE A 141 2.71 -2.76 17.61
N ILE A 142 3.84 -3.11 17.00
CA ILE A 142 4.77 -4.15 17.48
C ILE A 142 5.25 -3.86 18.91
N ALA A 143 5.52 -2.59 19.23
CA ALA A 143 6.03 -2.16 20.53
C ALA A 143 4.94 -2.04 21.63
N VAL A 144 3.66 -2.12 21.24
CA VAL A 144 2.48 -2.02 22.12
C VAL A 144 1.86 -3.38 22.36
N LEU A 145 1.88 -4.28 21.36
CA LEU A 145 1.23 -5.58 21.40
C LEU A 145 1.52 -6.40 22.68
N PRO A 146 2.75 -6.43 23.24
CA PRO A 146 3.03 -7.11 24.52
C PRO A 146 2.40 -6.39 25.72
N SER A 147 2.53 -5.06 25.80
CA SER A 147 1.91 -4.26 26.85
C SER A 147 0.38 -4.35 26.84
N GLN A 148 -0.23 -4.51 25.66
CA GLN A 148 -1.67 -4.72 25.50
C GLN A 148 -2.12 -6.13 25.94
N VAL A 149 -1.24 -7.14 25.95
CA VAL A 149 -1.56 -8.46 26.54
C VAL A 149 -1.71 -8.30 28.04
N GLN A 150 -0.65 -7.86 28.71
CA GLN A 150 -0.63 -7.65 30.16
C GLN A 150 -1.78 -6.74 30.61
N PHE A 151 -2.05 -5.66 29.87
CA PHE A 151 -3.15 -4.75 30.16
C PHE A 151 -4.55 -5.43 30.11
N VAL A 152 -4.77 -6.41 29.23
CA VAL A 152 -6.01 -7.19 29.17
C VAL A 152 -6.14 -8.11 30.39
N ASP A 153 -5.03 -8.69 30.85
CA ASP A 153 -4.99 -9.62 31.97
C ASP A 153 -5.14 -8.88 33.32
N ASP A 154 -4.43 -7.75 33.51
CA ASP A 154 -4.62 -6.80 34.61
C ASP A 154 -6.11 -6.38 34.68
N LEU A 155 -6.67 -5.93 33.56
CA LEU A 155 -8.08 -5.51 33.48
C LEU A 155 -9.03 -6.67 33.74
N GLN A 156 -8.71 -7.90 33.34
CA GLN A 156 -9.53 -9.06 33.66
C GLN A 156 -9.58 -9.33 35.18
N MET A 157 -8.46 -9.19 35.87
CA MET A 157 -8.40 -9.36 37.33
C MET A 157 -9.24 -8.29 38.04
N VAL A 158 -9.03 -7.01 37.69
CA VAL A 158 -9.74 -5.89 38.34
C VAL A 158 -11.23 -5.85 37.97
N THR A 159 -11.59 -6.25 36.75
CA THR A 159 -13.00 -6.46 36.36
C THR A 159 -13.66 -7.49 37.27
N ARG A 160 -13.02 -8.64 37.53
CA ARG A 160 -13.56 -9.68 38.41
C ARG A 160 -13.71 -9.19 39.85
N LEU A 161 -12.70 -8.49 40.39
CA LEU A 161 -12.75 -7.88 41.72
C LEU A 161 -13.95 -6.92 41.85
N VAL A 162 -14.06 -5.98 40.91
CA VAL A 162 -15.12 -4.96 40.93
C VAL A 162 -16.50 -5.58 40.73
N THR A 163 -16.68 -6.51 39.79
CA THR A 163 -17.94 -7.24 39.62
C THR A 163 -18.30 -8.04 40.87
N GLY A 164 -17.33 -8.67 41.55
CA GLY A 164 -17.53 -9.32 42.84
C GLY A 164 -18.06 -8.35 43.91
N ILE A 165 -17.44 -7.18 44.04
CA ILE A 165 -17.89 -6.12 44.97
C ILE A 165 -19.32 -5.66 44.67
N ILE A 166 -19.71 -5.56 43.40
CA ILE A 166 -21.07 -5.15 43.00
C ILE A 166 -22.09 -6.24 43.30
N LEU A 167 -21.81 -7.50 42.95
CA LEU A 167 -22.70 -8.64 43.24
C LEU A 167 -22.84 -8.87 44.75
N SER A 168 -21.76 -8.65 45.51
CA SER A 168 -21.75 -8.76 46.97
C SER A 168 -22.14 -7.47 47.70
N TYR A 169 -22.66 -6.44 47.01
CA TYR A 169 -22.92 -5.12 47.61
C TYR A 169 -23.81 -5.18 48.87
N GLY A 170 -24.83 -6.05 48.87
CA GLY A 170 -25.70 -6.26 50.03
C GLY A 170 -24.97 -6.82 51.27
N ALA A 171 -23.94 -7.64 51.09
CA ALA A 171 -23.09 -8.15 52.17
C ALA A 171 -21.99 -7.13 52.55
N ILE A 172 -21.41 -6.46 51.57
CA ILE A 172 -20.40 -5.40 51.78
C ILE A 172 -21.00 -4.19 52.52
N ASN A 173 -22.31 -3.93 52.37
CA ASN A 173 -23.02 -2.94 53.17
C ASN A 173 -23.29 -3.38 54.63
N GLN A 174 -23.07 -4.65 54.97
CA GLN A 174 -23.14 -5.19 56.34
C GLN A 174 -21.77 -5.33 57.01
N MET A 175 -20.66 -5.37 56.24
CA MET A 175 -19.29 -5.32 56.77
C MET A 175 -19.03 -4.06 57.62
N GLU A 176 -18.04 -4.10 58.50
CA GLU A 176 -17.68 -2.96 59.33
C GLU A 176 -17.20 -1.77 58.46
N LYS A 177 -17.35 -0.54 58.96
CA LYS A 177 -17.08 0.67 58.18
C LYS A 177 -15.59 0.79 57.82
N SER A 178 -14.71 0.28 58.68
CA SER A 178 -13.27 0.18 58.45
C SER A 178 -12.93 -0.80 57.32
N GLU A 179 -13.34 -2.06 57.45
CA GLU A 179 -13.10 -3.15 56.48
C GLU A 179 -13.64 -2.81 55.09
N ARG A 180 -14.88 -2.33 55.04
CA ARG A 180 -15.55 -1.90 53.81
C ARG A 180 -14.77 -0.80 53.10
N LYS A 181 -14.21 0.15 53.86
CA LYS A 181 -13.35 1.20 53.30
C LYS A 181 -12.07 0.60 52.73
N VAL A 182 -11.38 -0.29 53.46
CA VAL A 182 -10.16 -0.96 52.98
C VAL A 182 -10.41 -1.69 51.66
N LEU A 183 -11.48 -2.47 51.55
CA LEU A 183 -11.85 -3.19 50.32
C LEU A 183 -12.12 -2.24 49.14
N LEU A 184 -12.86 -1.15 49.36
CA LEU A 184 -13.22 -0.20 48.30
C LEU A 184 -12.05 0.72 47.91
N ASP A 185 -11.18 1.11 48.85
CA ASP A 185 -9.96 1.87 48.58
C ASP A 185 -8.91 1.00 47.85
N TYR A 186 -8.81 -0.30 48.18
CA TYR A 186 -7.99 -1.26 47.44
C TYR A 186 -8.46 -1.38 45.98
N ALA A 187 -9.75 -1.67 45.75
CA ALA A 187 -10.31 -1.75 44.40
C ALA A 187 -10.17 -0.43 43.61
N LEU A 188 -10.23 0.73 44.29
CA LEU A 188 -9.95 2.03 43.68
C LEU A 188 -8.46 2.21 43.35
N GLY A 189 -7.55 1.64 44.16
CA GLY A 189 -6.13 1.55 43.88
C GLY A 189 -5.82 0.75 42.62
N GLU A 190 -6.45 -0.42 42.48
CA GLU A 190 -6.33 -1.29 41.31
C GLU A 190 -6.81 -0.61 40.01
N VAL A 191 -7.99 0.03 40.03
CA VAL A 191 -8.49 0.80 38.86
C VAL A 191 -7.56 1.99 38.54
N LYS A 192 -6.95 2.63 39.55
CA LYS A 192 -5.93 3.67 39.34
C LYS A 192 -4.62 3.11 38.76
N ALA A 193 -4.22 1.89 39.10
CA ALA A 193 -3.05 1.23 38.51
C ALA A 193 -3.25 1.01 37.00
N ILE A 194 -4.41 0.48 36.59
CA ILE A 194 -4.78 0.33 35.18
C ILE A 194 -4.83 1.70 34.46
N SER A 195 -5.40 2.73 35.10
CA SER A 195 -5.42 4.11 34.58
C SER A 195 -4.00 4.66 34.29
N ARG A 196 -3.04 4.40 35.20
CA ARG A 196 -1.61 4.73 35.02
C ARG A 196 -0.98 3.90 33.90
N ASN A 197 -1.19 2.58 33.87
CA ASN A 197 -0.63 1.69 32.83
C ASN A 197 -1.12 2.09 31.42
N SER A 198 -2.42 2.39 31.28
CA SER A 198 -3.00 2.88 30.02
C SER A 198 -2.43 4.24 29.60
N THR A 199 -2.08 5.10 30.56
CA THR A 199 -1.46 6.41 30.28
C THR A 199 -0.01 6.24 29.82
N HIS A 200 0.76 5.38 30.51
CA HIS A 200 2.15 5.08 30.15
C HIS A 200 2.26 4.46 28.75
N MET A 201 1.33 3.56 28.40
CA MET A 201 1.23 2.96 27.06
C MET A 201 0.99 3.99 25.96
N LEU A 202 0.09 4.97 26.18
CA LEU A 202 -0.14 6.08 25.25
C LEU A 202 1.11 6.96 25.07
N LEU A 203 1.84 7.25 26.16
CA LEU A 203 3.09 8.01 26.10
C LEU A 203 4.19 7.25 25.32
N LYS A 204 4.33 5.95 25.53
CA LYS A 204 5.26 5.07 24.79
C LYS A 204 5.01 5.10 23.29
N ILE A 205 3.74 5.06 22.86
CA ILE A 205 3.36 5.19 21.44
C ILE A 205 3.77 6.54 20.88
N ARG A 206 3.47 7.63 21.60
CA ARG A 206 3.80 9.00 21.19
C ARG A 206 5.30 9.23 21.04
N ASP A 207 6.10 8.67 21.95
CA ASP A 207 7.56 8.70 21.86
C ASP A 207 8.10 7.93 20.64
N ILE A 208 7.65 6.69 20.42
CA ILE A 208 8.05 5.88 19.24
C ILE A 208 7.69 6.58 17.94
N LYS A 209 6.46 7.12 17.86
CA LYS A 209 5.96 7.92 16.74
C LYS A 209 6.77 9.20 16.53
N ALA A 210 7.16 9.89 17.59
CA ALA A 210 8.03 11.06 17.52
C ALA A 210 9.45 10.69 17.03
N LYS A 211 10.02 9.57 17.51
CA LYS A 211 11.31 9.03 17.05
C LYS A 211 11.29 8.70 15.56
N VAL A 212 10.27 8.00 15.07
CA VAL A 212 10.13 7.71 13.62
C VAL A 212 9.92 8.99 12.79
N LYS A 213 9.10 9.95 13.26
CA LYS A 213 8.94 11.24 12.58
C LYS A 213 10.24 12.09 12.60
N ARG A 214 11.10 11.98 13.62
CA ARG A 214 12.46 12.57 13.63
C ARG A 214 13.39 11.88 12.63
N ASN A 215 13.45 10.55 12.63
CA ASN A 215 14.31 9.79 11.71
C ASN A 215 13.96 10.06 10.24
N LYS A 216 12.66 10.14 9.90
CA LYS A 216 12.20 10.51 8.55
C LYS A 216 12.69 11.91 8.15
N ARG A 217 12.61 12.90 9.04
CA ARG A 217 13.10 14.27 8.79
C ARG A 217 14.63 14.31 8.58
N ALA A 218 15.39 13.55 9.38
CA ALA A 218 16.84 13.44 9.21
C ALA A 218 17.21 12.83 7.84
N PHE A 219 16.55 11.74 7.44
CA PHE A 219 16.74 11.14 6.11
C PHE A 219 16.39 12.13 4.97
N GLN A 220 15.27 12.85 5.08
CA GLN A 220 14.88 13.88 4.11
C GLN A 220 15.90 15.03 4.04
N TYR A 221 16.52 15.43 5.15
CA TYR A 221 17.57 16.44 5.15
C TYR A 221 18.80 15.99 4.35
N TYR A 222 19.27 14.76 4.55
CA TYR A 222 20.39 14.22 3.78
C TYR A 222 20.05 14.13 2.28
N VAL A 223 18.92 13.51 1.91
CA VAL A 223 18.49 13.40 0.50
C VAL A 223 18.34 14.77 -0.18
N ASN A 224 17.80 15.77 0.51
CA ASN A 224 17.68 17.13 -0.03
C ASN A 224 19.06 17.80 -0.22
N ARG A 225 20.01 17.58 0.70
CA ARG A 225 21.37 18.12 0.60
C ARG A 225 22.16 17.44 -0.52
N ASP A 226 22.04 16.12 -0.65
CA ASP A 226 22.67 15.36 -1.73
C ASP A 226 22.11 15.78 -3.09
N LYS A 227 20.79 16.04 -3.18
CA LYS A 227 20.16 16.63 -4.37
C LYS A 227 20.74 18.01 -4.70
N GLN A 228 20.91 18.90 -3.72
CA GLN A 228 21.54 20.22 -3.93
C GLN A 228 23.00 20.11 -4.41
N VAL A 229 23.77 19.13 -3.91
CA VAL A 229 25.13 18.86 -4.39
C VAL A 229 25.13 18.34 -5.82
N VAL A 230 24.21 17.42 -6.17
CA VAL A 230 24.06 16.94 -7.56
C VAL A 230 23.63 18.06 -8.50
N GLU A 231 22.70 18.93 -8.08
CA GLU A 231 22.27 20.10 -8.86
C GLU A 231 23.43 21.08 -9.09
N SER A 232 24.21 21.42 -8.06
CA SER A 232 25.37 22.31 -8.24
C SER A 232 26.48 21.69 -9.10
N ILE A 233 26.71 20.37 -9.04
CA ILE A 233 27.60 19.68 -9.99
C ILE A 233 27.06 19.77 -11.41
N MET A 234 25.76 19.52 -11.62
CA MET A 234 25.11 19.56 -12.93
C MET A 234 25.18 20.95 -13.58
N ASP A 235 25.00 22.00 -12.78
CA ASP A 235 25.00 23.38 -13.29
C ASP A 235 26.42 23.91 -13.52
N ASN A 236 27.42 23.48 -12.74
CA ASN A 236 28.82 23.72 -13.07
C ASN A 236 29.24 23.03 -14.37
N ILE A 237 28.77 21.79 -14.63
CA ILE A 237 29.06 21.07 -15.88
C ILE A 237 28.43 21.76 -17.10
N LYS A 238 27.25 22.37 -16.98
CA LYS A 238 26.60 23.17 -18.04
C LYS A 238 27.28 24.53 -18.29
N SER A 239 28.24 24.92 -17.46
CA SER A 239 28.96 26.20 -17.57
C SER A 239 30.30 26.07 -18.31
N PHE A 240 30.61 24.89 -18.85
CA PHE A 240 31.77 24.59 -19.70
C PHE A 240 31.30 24.25 -21.13
#